data_AF-A0A538I4G6-F1
#
_entry.id   AF-A0A538I4G6-F1
#
_cell.length_a   1.000
_cell.length_b   1.000
_cell.length_c   1.000
_cell.angle_alpha   90.00
_cell.angle_beta   90.00
_cell.angle_gamma   90.00
#
_symmetry.space_group_name_H-M   'P 1'
#
loop_
_entity.id
_entity.type
_entity.pdbx_description
1 polymer ?
#
loop_
_entity_poly.entity_id
_entity_poly.type
_entity_poly.pdbx_seq_one_letter_code
_entity_poly.pdbx_strand_id
1 'polypeptide(L)'
;MGRNSDPAVARAKVELAKAAGFDVLRVTAIWAPGQKAVPADQLAALQAVAAAGAFDGITIYTTVMPFGSKTTPLTNTARAQFAAFAADLVRRVPGIRNVIVGNEPNINRYWLPQFGPNGEDVAAQAYELMLARTYDSIKKAAPKTFVIGGSLSPHGGDDPHSSRLTHSPTTFLTDLGLDYRASNRAKPIMDGFAFHPYGDNSSVPPTAAHPNSTTIGLADYDKLVHLLGAAFDGTAQKGSSLPIVYDEYGIESVPPAGELTLYHGREPTTTKPVPESTQGQYYDEALLMAACQPTVRAMFLFHVTDETDLNRWQSGVYYPDGKPKSTRAVVKETIEQVHDGAVDCTAVNVPSDDGWTLISGASTVGKTTGAATKPLKHHDPRDAWRLISTAP
;
A
#
# COMPACT_ATOMS: atom_id res chain seq x y z
N MET A 1 12.26 10.18 4.77
CA MET A 1 13.68 9.78 4.47
C MET A 1 13.93 8.32 4.86
N GLY A 2 14.16 7.39 3.91
CA GLY A 2 14.14 5.94 4.21
C GLY A 2 15.43 5.14 4.02
N ARG A 3 16.41 5.63 3.27
CA ARG A 3 17.57 4.81 2.86
C ARG A 3 18.85 5.24 3.55
N ASN A 4 19.49 4.28 4.22
CA ASN A 4 20.86 4.40 4.69
C ASN A 4 21.64 3.21 4.12
N SER A 5 22.82 3.48 3.56
CA SER A 5 23.72 2.44 3.04
C SER A 5 24.42 1.66 4.17
N ASP A 6 24.39 2.18 5.41
CA ASP A 6 24.86 1.49 6.60
C ASP A 6 23.92 0.33 6.98
N PRO A 7 24.39 -0.93 6.91
CA PRO A 7 23.59 -2.10 7.27
C PRO A 7 23.07 -2.07 8.72
N ALA A 8 23.82 -1.48 9.67
CA ALA A 8 23.40 -1.40 11.07
C ALA A 8 22.19 -0.47 11.23
N VAL A 9 22.20 0.67 10.53
CA VAL A 9 21.07 1.61 10.53
C VAL A 9 19.87 1.03 9.79
N ALA A 10 20.10 0.31 8.68
CA ALA A 10 19.03 -0.39 7.97
C ALA A 10 18.37 -1.45 8.87
N ARG A 11 19.18 -2.27 9.56
CA ARG A 11 18.68 -3.29 10.49
C ARG A 11 17.91 -2.68 11.66
N ALA A 12 18.43 -1.64 12.32
CA ALA A 12 17.73 -0.98 13.42
C ALA A 12 16.33 -0.48 13.03
N LYS A 13 16.17 0.01 11.80
CA LYS A 13 14.85 0.42 11.27
C LYS A 13 13.93 -0.77 11.02
N VAL A 14 14.46 -1.88 10.51
CA VAL A 14 13.70 -3.13 10.32
C VAL A 14 13.28 -3.71 11.68
N GLU A 15 14.14 -3.65 12.69
CA GLU A 15 13.85 -4.09 14.06
C GLU A 15 12.72 -3.28 14.70
N LEU A 16 12.69 -1.94 14.52
CA LEU A 16 11.56 -1.12 14.97
C LEU A 16 10.26 -1.51 14.29
N ALA A 17 10.28 -1.74 12.98
CA ALA A 17 9.11 -2.18 12.22
C ALA A 17 8.60 -3.54 12.73
N LYS A 18 9.51 -4.51 12.92
CA LYS A 18 9.16 -5.83 13.44
C LYS A 18 8.60 -5.75 14.86
N ALA A 19 9.19 -4.91 15.71
CA ALA A 19 8.72 -4.71 17.09
C ALA A 19 7.33 -4.04 17.16
N ALA A 20 6.94 -3.29 16.12
CA ALA A 20 5.60 -2.75 15.95
C ALA A 20 4.58 -3.75 15.34
N GLY A 21 5.02 -4.96 14.99
CA GLY A 21 4.16 -5.99 14.40
C GLY A 21 4.07 -5.95 12.87
N PHE A 22 4.77 -5.05 12.18
CA PHE A 22 4.72 -4.98 10.72
C PHE A 22 5.38 -6.20 10.06
N ASP A 23 4.85 -6.65 8.93
CA ASP A 23 5.43 -7.71 8.09
C ASP A 23 6.01 -7.19 6.78
N VAL A 24 5.74 -5.92 6.45
CA VAL A 24 6.15 -5.31 5.20
C VAL A 24 6.79 -3.95 5.44
N LEU A 25 7.77 -3.61 4.60
CA LEU A 25 8.38 -2.28 4.54
C LEU A 25 8.44 -1.77 3.11
N ARG A 26 8.11 -0.49 2.93
CA ARG A 26 8.23 0.23 1.66
C ARG A 26 9.49 1.10 1.68
N VAL A 27 10.33 0.95 0.67
CA VAL A 27 11.51 1.79 0.43
C VAL A 27 11.47 2.36 -0.99
N THR A 28 12.23 3.42 -1.25
CA THR A 28 12.21 4.09 -2.56
C THR A 28 13.50 3.82 -3.33
N ALA A 29 13.43 3.64 -4.65
CA ALA A 29 14.55 3.76 -5.57
C ALA A 29 14.29 4.97 -6.48
N ILE A 30 15.23 5.91 -6.53
CA ILE A 30 15.02 7.19 -7.20
C ILE A 30 15.79 7.19 -8.52
N TRP A 31 15.05 7.32 -9.60
CA TRP A 31 15.59 7.45 -10.94
C TRP A 31 15.86 8.91 -11.30
N ALA A 32 16.95 9.15 -12.01
CA ALA A 32 17.27 10.41 -12.65
C ALA A 32 17.46 10.26 -14.17
N PRO A 33 17.18 11.31 -14.98
CA PRO A 33 17.35 11.27 -16.43
C PRO A 33 18.74 10.76 -16.86
N GLY A 34 18.78 9.89 -17.87
CA GLY A 34 20.02 9.26 -18.35
C GLY A 34 20.35 7.92 -17.68
N GLN A 35 19.86 7.65 -16.47
CA GLN A 35 20.19 6.44 -15.74
C GLN A 35 19.49 5.21 -16.34
N LYS A 36 20.25 4.13 -16.56
CA LYS A 36 19.75 2.82 -17.01
C LYS A 36 19.99 1.70 -16.00
N ALA A 37 20.74 1.99 -14.93
CA ALA A 37 21.12 1.05 -13.89
C ALA A 37 21.01 1.76 -12.54
N VAL A 38 20.79 0.98 -11.48
CA VAL A 38 20.70 1.52 -10.12
C VAL A 38 22.10 2.02 -9.70
N PRO A 39 22.25 3.30 -9.29
CA PRO A 39 23.49 3.84 -8.76
C PRO A 39 24.02 3.02 -7.58
N ALA A 40 25.34 2.97 -7.42
CA ALA A 40 26.01 2.07 -6.46
C ALA A 40 25.59 2.34 -5.01
N ASP A 41 25.40 3.60 -4.64
CA ASP A 41 24.94 4.03 -3.32
C ASP A 41 23.51 3.55 -3.02
N GLN A 42 22.58 3.76 -3.97
CA GLN A 42 21.19 3.30 -3.84
C GLN A 42 21.14 1.77 -3.81
N LEU A 43 21.94 1.11 -4.65
CA LEU A 43 21.98 -0.34 -4.72
C LEU A 43 22.47 -0.95 -3.40
N ALA A 44 23.56 -0.43 -2.83
CA ALA A 44 24.07 -0.94 -1.56
C ALA A 44 23.02 -0.83 -0.44
N ALA A 45 22.32 0.32 -0.35
CA ALA A 45 21.23 0.51 0.60
C ALA A 45 20.06 -0.47 0.36
N LEU A 46 19.67 -0.68 -0.90
CA LEU A 46 18.59 -1.60 -1.28
C LEU A 46 18.95 -3.07 -1.02
N GLN A 47 20.21 -3.46 -1.22
CA GLN A 47 20.71 -4.78 -0.87
C GLN A 47 20.74 -4.99 0.64
N ALA A 48 21.19 -3.98 1.40
CA ALA A 48 21.22 -4.04 2.86
C ALA A 48 19.83 -4.20 3.46
N VAL A 49 18.84 -3.39 3.04
CA VAL A 49 17.46 -3.50 3.55
C VAL A 49 16.78 -4.78 3.10
N ALA A 50 17.03 -5.27 1.88
CA ALA A 50 16.50 -6.56 1.42
C ALA A 50 17.08 -7.74 2.23
N ALA A 51 18.37 -7.70 2.57
CA ALA A 51 19.00 -8.71 3.41
C ALA A 51 18.47 -8.66 4.85
N ALA A 52 18.31 -7.46 5.43
CA ALA A 52 17.72 -7.30 6.76
C ALA A 52 16.27 -7.79 6.79
N GLY A 53 15.46 -7.44 5.80
CA GLY A 53 14.09 -7.93 5.69
C GLY A 53 14.02 -9.46 5.57
N ALA A 54 14.89 -10.07 4.76
CA ALA A 54 14.95 -11.53 4.66
C ALA A 54 15.35 -12.21 6.00
N PHE A 55 16.20 -11.56 6.80
CA PHE A 55 16.62 -12.07 8.11
C PHE A 55 15.49 -11.98 9.16
N ASP A 56 14.76 -10.86 9.19
CA ASP A 56 13.71 -10.60 10.20
C ASP A 56 12.30 -11.02 9.75
N GLY A 57 12.17 -11.62 8.57
CA GLY A 57 10.88 -12.03 8.00
C GLY A 57 10.00 -10.86 7.57
N ILE A 58 10.61 -9.74 7.15
CA ILE A 58 9.93 -8.56 6.61
C ILE A 58 10.03 -8.55 5.09
N THR A 59 8.89 -8.48 4.42
CA THR A 59 8.81 -8.36 2.96
C THR A 59 9.08 -6.92 2.52
N ILE A 60 10.01 -6.74 1.58
CA ILE A 60 10.35 -5.41 1.06
C ILE A 60 9.56 -5.10 -0.22
N TYR A 61 8.86 -3.96 -0.20
CA TYR A 61 8.28 -3.29 -1.36
C TYR A 61 9.19 -2.14 -1.76
N THR A 62 9.43 -1.96 -3.06
CA THR A 62 10.26 -0.85 -3.55
C THR A 62 9.51 0.01 -4.55
N THR A 63 9.31 1.28 -4.22
CA THR A 63 8.82 2.29 -5.14
C THR A 63 9.94 2.78 -6.03
N VAL A 64 9.86 2.53 -7.33
CA VAL A 64 10.76 3.13 -8.35
C VAL A 64 10.08 4.37 -8.90
N MET A 65 10.66 5.55 -8.69
CA MET A 65 10.05 6.82 -9.10
C MET A 65 11.09 7.83 -9.61
N PRO A 66 10.71 8.78 -10.49
CA PRO A 66 11.57 9.91 -10.82
C PRO A 66 11.80 10.77 -9.56
N PHE A 67 12.94 11.48 -9.49
CA PHE A 67 13.28 12.36 -8.36
C PHE A 67 12.20 13.42 -8.05
N GLY A 68 11.50 13.88 -9.09
CA GLY A 68 10.34 14.77 -8.96
C GLY A 68 9.79 15.19 -10.32
N SER A 69 8.78 16.05 -10.32
CA SER A 69 8.03 16.42 -11.53
C SER A 69 8.86 17.05 -12.65
N LYS A 70 10.01 17.65 -12.35
CA LYS A 70 10.95 18.16 -13.37
C LYS A 70 11.65 17.06 -14.18
N THR A 71 11.59 15.82 -13.69
CA THR A 71 12.30 14.67 -14.25
C THR A 71 11.35 13.59 -14.74
N THR A 72 10.07 13.90 -14.95
CA THR A 72 9.10 12.94 -15.47
C THR A 72 9.59 12.33 -16.81
N PRO A 73 9.52 11.00 -16.99
CA PRO A 73 9.98 10.34 -18.20
C PRO A 73 8.96 10.52 -19.35
N LEU A 74 8.98 11.70 -19.97
CA LEU A 74 8.03 12.08 -21.03
C LEU A 74 8.40 11.58 -22.43
N THR A 75 9.69 11.34 -22.70
CA THR A 75 10.16 10.90 -24.02
C THR A 75 10.34 9.38 -24.11
N ASN A 76 10.30 8.84 -25.32
CA ASN A 76 10.62 7.42 -25.57
C ASN A 76 11.99 7.01 -25.01
N THR A 77 12.99 7.89 -25.08
CA THR A 77 14.32 7.64 -24.52
C THR A 77 14.29 7.62 -22.98
N ALA A 78 13.64 8.59 -22.35
CA ALA A 78 13.53 8.67 -20.90
C ALA A 78 12.77 7.48 -20.32
N ARG A 79 11.65 7.07 -20.95
CA ARG A 79 10.90 5.85 -20.57
C ARG A 79 11.75 4.59 -20.72
N ALA A 80 12.63 4.53 -21.73
CA ALA A 80 13.58 3.42 -21.90
C ALA A 80 14.54 3.30 -20.73
N GLN A 81 15.08 4.46 -20.33
CA GLN A 81 16.05 4.57 -19.27
C GLN A 81 15.43 4.21 -17.92
N PHE A 82 14.25 4.76 -17.63
CA PHE A 82 13.48 4.43 -16.44
C PHE A 82 13.14 2.94 -16.36
N ALA A 83 12.62 2.35 -17.44
CA ALA A 83 12.30 0.93 -17.48
C ALA A 83 13.54 0.03 -17.33
N ALA A 84 14.68 0.41 -17.93
CA ALA A 84 15.95 -0.29 -17.77
C ALA A 84 16.49 -0.20 -16.33
N PHE A 85 16.36 0.95 -15.68
CA PHE A 85 16.71 1.12 -14.26
C PHE A 85 15.90 0.20 -13.35
N ALA A 86 14.58 0.13 -13.55
CA ALA A 86 13.71 -0.76 -12.78
C ALA A 86 14.02 -2.24 -13.02
N ALA A 87 14.35 -2.62 -14.27
CA ALA A 87 14.81 -3.96 -14.60
C ALA A 87 16.18 -4.30 -13.99
N ASP A 88 17.11 -3.34 -13.93
CA ASP A 88 18.41 -3.51 -13.28
C ASP A 88 18.26 -3.75 -11.76
N LEU A 89 17.34 -3.03 -11.12
CA LEU A 89 17.03 -3.19 -9.69
C LEU A 89 16.67 -4.64 -9.36
N VAL A 90 15.63 -5.18 -10.01
CA VAL A 90 15.11 -6.53 -9.69
C VAL A 90 16.10 -7.63 -10.06
N ARG A 91 16.97 -7.39 -11.04
CA ARG A 91 18.05 -8.31 -11.42
C ARG A 91 19.17 -8.36 -10.37
N ARG A 92 19.50 -7.21 -9.76
CA ARG A 92 20.64 -7.09 -8.83
C ARG A 92 20.25 -7.23 -7.35
N VAL A 93 18.96 -7.17 -7.04
CA VAL A 93 18.41 -7.33 -5.69
C VAL A 93 17.26 -8.33 -5.73
N PRO A 94 17.52 -9.64 -5.88
CA PRO A 94 16.47 -10.66 -6.08
C PRO A 94 15.52 -10.84 -4.87
N GLY A 95 15.85 -10.26 -3.72
CA GLY A 95 14.97 -10.16 -2.56
C GLY A 95 13.83 -9.13 -2.74
N ILE A 96 13.98 -8.16 -3.64
CA ILE A 96 12.92 -7.22 -4.01
C ILE A 96 12.04 -7.86 -5.08
N ARG A 97 10.85 -8.31 -4.67
CA ARG A 97 9.86 -8.95 -5.56
C ARG A 97 8.58 -8.15 -5.74
N ASN A 98 8.38 -7.08 -4.97
CA ASN A 98 7.25 -6.17 -5.10
C ASN A 98 7.78 -4.79 -5.50
N VAL A 99 7.42 -4.33 -6.70
CA VAL A 99 7.89 -3.05 -7.25
C VAL A 99 6.71 -2.15 -7.56
N ILE A 100 6.61 -1.03 -6.86
CA ILE A 100 5.66 0.05 -7.15
C ILE A 100 6.30 0.98 -8.17
N VAL A 101 5.57 1.34 -9.23
CA VAL A 101 6.10 2.13 -10.35
C VAL A 101 5.48 3.52 -10.35
N GLY A 102 6.30 4.54 -10.08
CA GLY A 102 5.86 5.92 -9.91
C GLY A 102 5.41 6.23 -8.47
N ASN A 103 5.00 7.47 -8.26
CA ASN A 103 4.39 7.95 -7.01
C ASN A 103 3.50 9.15 -7.38
N GLU A 104 2.23 9.06 -7.06
CA GLU A 104 1.21 10.11 -7.24
C GLU A 104 1.32 10.84 -8.58
N PRO A 105 1.22 10.11 -9.71
CA PRO A 105 1.31 10.73 -11.04
C PRO A 105 0.16 11.73 -11.31
N ASN A 106 -0.90 11.71 -10.49
CA ASN A 106 -2.02 12.64 -10.55
C ASN A 106 -1.77 13.98 -9.82
N ILE A 107 -0.56 14.24 -9.30
CA ILE A 107 -0.23 15.55 -8.70
C ILE A 107 1.06 16.18 -9.27
N ASN A 108 1.02 17.50 -9.45
CA ASN A 108 2.13 18.31 -9.99
C ASN A 108 3.46 18.23 -9.20
N ARG A 109 3.42 17.79 -7.94
CA ARG A 109 4.64 17.57 -7.15
C ARG A 109 5.52 16.48 -7.74
N TYR A 110 4.90 15.40 -8.23
CA TYR A 110 5.63 14.21 -8.69
C TYR A 110 5.60 14.04 -10.21
N TRP A 111 4.61 14.64 -10.88
CA TRP A 111 4.47 14.48 -12.31
C TRP A 111 4.06 15.77 -13.01
N LEU A 112 4.84 16.18 -14.01
CA LEU A 112 4.46 17.28 -14.91
C LEU A 112 4.79 16.91 -16.36
N PRO A 113 4.04 17.47 -17.34
CA PRO A 113 2.80 18.25 -17.15
C PRO A 113 1.62 17.40 -16.65
N GLN A 114 0.62 18.06 -16.04
CA GLN A 114 -0.66 17.43 -15.67
C GLN A 114 -1.69 17.59 -16.79
N PHE A 115 -1.80 18.80 -17.34
CA PHE A 115 -2.73 19.16 -18.40
C PHE A 115 -2.01 19.58 -19.67
N GLY A 116 -2.60 19.26 -20.82
CA GLY A 116 -2.17 19.75 -22.13
C GLY A 116 -2.72 21.14 -22.45
N PRO A 117 -2.38 21.70 -23.62
CA PRO A 117 -2.78 23.05 -24.01
C PRO A 117 -4.29 23.28 -24.09
N ASN A 118 -5.11 22.23 -24.26
CA ASN A 118 -6.56 22.33 -24.31
C ASN A 118 -7.22 21.89 -22.99
N GLY A 119 -6.45 21.67 -21.93
CA GLY A 119 -6.94 21.22 -20.64
C GLY A 119 -7.18 19.71 -20.53
N GLU A 120 -6.74 18.92 -21.51
CA GLU A 120 -6.81 17.46 -21.46
C GLU A 120 -5.79 16.87 -20.46
N ASP A 121 -6.10 15.74 -19.82
CA ASP A 121 -5.13 14.99 -19.00
C ASP A 121 -4.02 14.44 -19.91
N VAL A 122 -2.78 14.88 -19.67
CA VAL A 122 -1.58 14.35 -20.34
C VAL A 122 -0.69 13.55 -19.38
N ALA A 123 -0.98 13.58 -18.08
CA ALA A 123 -0.27 12.82 -17.07
C ALA A 123 -0.67 11.34 -17.12
N ALA A 124 -1.97 11.02 -17.20
CA ALA A 124 -2.47 9.66 -17.29
C ALA A 124 -1.85 8.92 -18.49
N GLN A 125 -1.91 9.51 -19.69
CA GLN A 125 -1.31 8.96 -20.90
C GLN A 125 0.20 8.77 -20.78
N ALA A 126 0.91 9.79 -20.27
CA ALA A 126 2.35 9.69 -20.13
C ALA A 126 2.75 8.61 -19.12
N TYR A 127 1.95 8.44 -18.06
CA TYR A 127 2.13 7.43 -17.03
C TYR A 127 1.85 6.02 -17.57
N GLU A 128 0.75 5.82 -18.31
CA GLU A 128 0.40 4.55 -18.98
C GLU A 128 1.58 4.02 -19.80
N LEU A 129 2.11 4.86 -20.69
CA LEU A 129 3.17 4.47 -21.61
C LEU A 129 4.49 4.16 -20.88
N MET A 130 4.77 4.86 -19.78
CA MET A 130 5.90 4.55 -18.91
C MET A 130 5.68 3.22 -18.17
N LEU A 131 4.50 3.02 -17.60
CA LEU A 131 4.13 1.85 -16.82
C LEU A 131 4.16 0.58 -17.69
N ALA A 132 3.54 0.60 -18.87
CA ALA A 132 3.53 -0.52 -19.82
C ALA A 132 4.95 -0.99 -20.18
N ARG A 133 5.85 -0.04 -20.46
CA ARG A 133 7.24 -0.35 -20.79
C ARG A 133 8.04 -0.86 -19.60
N THR A 134 7.79 -0.30 -18.43
CA THR A 134 8.44 -0.71 -17.18
C THR A 134 8.02 -2.12 -16.80
N TYR A 135 6.73 -2.42 -16.90
CA TYR A 135 6.16 -3.75 -16.71
C TYR A 135 6.85 -4.78 -17.61
N ASP A 136 6.89 -4.54 -18.93
CA ASP A 136 7.54 -5.47 -19.87
C ASP A 136 9.03 -5.68 -19.55
N SER A 137 9.74 -4.62 -19.16
CA SER A 137 11.17 -4.67 -18.86
C SER A 137 11.45 -5.44 -17.57
N ILE A 138 10.66 -5.21 -16.52
CA ILE A 138 10.74 -5.96 -15.26
C ILE A 138 10.38 -7.42 -15.50
N LYS A 139 9.26 -7.73 -16.15
CA LYS A 139 8.83 -9.11 -16.42
C LYS A 139 9.83 -9.88 -17.28
N LYS A 140 10.52 -9.21 -18.19
CA LYS A 140 11.63 -9.83 -18.95
C LYS A 140 12.84 -10.14 -18.08
N ALA A 141 13.21 -9.24 -17.16
CA ALA A 141 14.38 -9.41 -16.29
C ALA A 141 14.13 -10.40 -15.13
N ALA A 142 12.94 -10.35 -14.54
CA ALA A 142 12.51 -11.15 -13.41
C ALA A 142 10.99 -11.44 -13.51
N PRO A 143 10.59 -12.52 -14.22
CA PRO A 143 9.17 -12.79 -14.52
C PRO A 143 8.24 -12.93 -13.29
N LYS A 144 8.82 -13.27 -12.13
CA LYS A 144 8.09 -13.46 -10.86
C LYS A 144 7.95 -12.18 -10.03
N THR A 145 8.51 -11.05 -10.46
CA THR A 145 8.30 -9.78 -9.77
C THR A 145 6.84 -9.35 -9.93
N PHE A 146 6.22 -8.97 -8.81
CA PHE A 146 4.91 -8.35 -8.75
C PHE A 146 5.05 -6.84 -8.99
N VAL A 147 4.53 -6.36 -10.12
CA VAL A 147 4.64 -4.97 -10.56
C VAL A 147 3.34 -4.25 -10.24
N ILE A 148 3.44 -3.17 -9.47
CA ILE A 148 2.30 -2.41 -8.95
C ILE A 148 2.31 -1.04 -9.63
N GLY A 149 1.23 -0.71 -10.34
CA GLY A 149 1.02 0.61 -10.95
C GLY A 149 0.14 1.51 -10.07
N GLY A 150 -0.13 2.73 -10.49
CA GLY A 150 -0.91 3.72 -9.74
C GLY A 150 -0.05 4.51 -8.75
N SER A 151 -0.23 4.23 -7.45
CA SER A 151 0.21 5.04 -6.30
C SER A 151 -0.45 6.42 -6.33
N LEU A 152 -1.77 6.48 -6.59
CA LEU A 152 -2.47 7.76 -6.76
C LEU A 152 -2.74 8.43 -5.41
N SER A 153 -2.67 9.78 -5.41
CA SER A 153 -3.21 10.60 -4.33
C SER A 153 -4.74 10.52 -4.26
N PRO A 154 -5.35 10.73 -3.09
CA PRO A 154 -6.79 10.55 -2.90
C PRO A 154 -7.65 11.73 -3.37
N HIS A 155 -7.03 12.87 -3.68
CA HIS A 155 -7.72 14.11 -4.06
C HIS A 155 -7.04 14.78 -5.25
N GLY A 156 -7.82 15.56 -6.00
CA GLY A 156 -7.33 16.44 -7.05
C GLY A 156 -8.40 17.40 -7.55
N GLY A 157 -7.98 18.46 -8.25
CA GLY A 157 -8.84 19.58 -8.61
C GLY A 157 -9.50 19.48 -9.98
N ASP A 158 -8.97 18.67 -10.89
CA ASP A 158 -9.44 18.53 -12.28
C ASP A 158 -9.61 19.88 -13.01
N ASP A 159 -8.79 20.88 -12.63
CA ASP A 159 -8.86 22.24 -13.14
C ASP A 159 -7.52 22.64 -13.79
N PRO A 160 -7.47 22.74 -15.13
CA PRO A 160 -6.27 23.14 -15.86
C PRO A 160 -5.86 24.60 -15.64
N HIS A 161 -6.72 25.41 -15.04
CA HIS A 161 -6.46 26.82 -14.73
C HIS A 161 -6.06 27.05 -13.27
N SER A 162 -6.07 26.01 -12.44
CA SER A 162 -5.67 26.08 -11.05
C SER A 162 -4.16 26.38 -10.89
N SER A 163 -3.82 27.14 -9.85
CA SER A 163 -2.42 27.31 -9.43
C SER A 163 -1.76 26.01 -8.97
N ARG A 164 -2.57 25.03 -8.54
CA ARG A 164 -2.15 23.68 -8.19
C ARG A 164 -2.80 22.70 -9.15
N LEU A 165 -2.07 22.37 -10.21
CA LEU A 165 -2.50 21.40 -11.22
C LEU A 165 -2.47 19.99 -10.64
N THR A 166 -3.63 19.34 -10.54
CA THR A 166 -3.79 17.96 -10.10
C THR A 166 -5.02 17.35 -10.74
N HIS A 167 -5.01 16.03 -10.88
CA HIS A 167 -6.18 15.24 -11.26
C HIS A 167 -6.71 14.49 -10.05
N SER A 168 -8.02 14.44 -9.89
CA SER A 168 -8.65 13.55 -8.93
C SER A 168 -8.35 12.10 -9.31
N PRO A 169 -8.32 11.17 -8.35
CA PRO A 169 -8.09 9.77 -8.67
C PRO A 169 -9.19 9.19 -9.56
N THR A 170 -10.40 9.75 -9.50
CA THR A 170 -11.53 9.37 -10.36
C THR A 170 -11.25 9.68 -11.84
N THR A 171 -10.83 10.91 -12.13
CA THR A 171 -10.49 11.35 -13.50
C THR A 171 -9.25 10.61 -14.01
N PHE A 172 -8.18 10.59 -13.22
CA PHE A 172 -6.93 9.96 -13.62
C PHE A 172 -7.07 8.46 -13.93
N LEU A 173 -7.86 7.71 -13.13
CA LEU A 173 -8.12 6.29 -13.40
C LEU A 173 -8.94 6.08 -14.67
N THR A 174 -9.92 6.96 -14.91
CA THR A 174 -10.74 6.91 -16.11
C THR A 174 -9.86 7.08 -17.35
N ASP A 175 -9.01 8.10 -17.36
CA ASP A 175 -8.13 8.40 -18.49
C ASP A 175 -7.04 7.34 -18.67
N LEU A 176 -6.45 6.83 -17.58
CA LEU A 176 -5.52 5.69 -17.62
C LEU A 176 -6.15 4.45 -18.28
N GLY A 177 -7.43 4.16 -17.97
CA GLY A 177 -8.19 3.08 -18.60
C GLY A 177 -8.45 3.31 -20.08
N LEU A 178 -8.80 4.55 -20.47
CA LEU A 178 -9.00 4.93 -21.87
C LEU A 178 -7.71 4.79 -22.68
N ASP A 179 -6.59 5.27 -22.18
CA ASP A 179 -5.28 5.15 -22.83
C ASP A 179 -4.85 3.69 -22.99
N TYR A 180 -5.02 2.88 -21.95
CA TYR A 180 -4.72 1.45 -22.04
C TYR A 180 -5.58 0.74 -23.10
N ARG A 181 -6.88 1.03 -23.17
CA ARG A 181 -7.77 0.49 -24.22
C ARG A 181 -7.35 0.96 -25.61
N ALA A 182 -7.05 2.25 -25.78
CA ALA A 182 -6.61 2.83 -27.04
C ALA A 182 -5.29 2.23 -27.54
N SER A 183 -4.42 1.80 -26.62
CA SER A 183 -3.16 1.12 -26.96
C SER A 183 -3.34 -0.23 -27.66
N ASN A 184 -4.55 -0.83 -27.59
CA ASN A 184 -4.85 -2.19 -28.07
C ASN A 184 -3.89 -3.26 -27.52
N ARG A 185 -3.27 -3.00 -26.38
CA ARG A 185 -2.28 -3.87 -25.78
C ARG A 185 -2.94 -5.17 -25.27
N ALA A 186 -2.44 -6.30 -25.75
CA ALA A 186 -2.91 -7.64 -25.35
C ALA A 186 -2.21 -8.19 -24.09
N LYS A 187 -1.61 -7.32 -23.27
CA LYS A 187 -0.84 -7.68 -22.07
C LYS A 187 -1.14 -6.68 -20.94
N PRO A 188 -1.16 -7.13 -19.68
CA PRO A 188 -1.22 -6.21 -18.54
C PRO A 188 -0.12 -5.14 -18.58
N ILE A 189 -0.36 -4.05 -17.84
CA ILE A 189 0.62 -3.02 -17.48
C ILE A 189 0.97 -3.07 -15.98
N MET A 190 0.21 -3.84 -15.18
CA MET A 190 0.46 -4.04 -13.76
C MET A 190 -0.19 -5.34 -13.25
N ASP A 191 0.40 -5.94 -12.22
CA ASP A 191 -0.17 -7.08 -11.47
C ASP A 191 -1.06 -6.63 -10.31
N GLY A 192 -0.87 -5.41 -9.81
CA GLY A 192 -1.66 -4.79 -8.75
C GLY A 192 -1.70 -3.26 -8.86
N PHE A 193 -2.57 -2.63 -8.08
CA PHE A 193 -2.79 -1.19 -8.06
C PHE A 193 -2.46 -0.60 -6.70
N ALA A 194 -1.57 0.39 -6.67
CA ALA A 194 -1.20 1.15 -5.49
C ALA A 194 -2.10 2.39 -5.35
N PHE A 195 -2.46 2.74 -4.12
CA PHE A 195 -3.30 3.89 -3.82
C PHE A 195 -2.99 4.46 -2.43
N HIS A 196 -3.09 5.78 -2.26
CA HIS A 196 -2.91 6.46 -0.97
C HIS A 196 -4.28 6.91 -0.42
N PRO A 197 -5.00 6.09 0.37
CA PRO A 197 -6.38 6.38 0.77
C PRO A 197 -6.50 7.35 1.95
N TYR A 198 -5.77 8.48 1.93
CA TYR A 198 -5.94 9.51 2.94
C TYR A 198 -7.35 10.12 2.90
N GLY A 199 -7.87 10.45 4.08
CA GLY A 199 -9.05 11.32 4.20
C GLY A 199 -8.66 12.80 4.15
N ASP A 200 -9.63 13.68 4.41
CA ASP A 200 -9.44 15.13 4.29
C ASP A 200 -8.33 15.72 5.19
N ASN A 201 -8.12 15.13 6.38
CA ASN A 201 -7.07 15.48 7.36
C ASN A 201 -7.09 14.47 8.53
N SER A 202 -6.13 14.56 9.45
CA SER A 202 -5.96 13.61 10.56
C SER A 202 -7.11 13.59 11.58
N SER A 203 -7.94 14.65 11.64
CA SER A 203 -9.10 14.71 12.56
C SER A 203 -10.37 14.05 12.00
N VAL A 204 -10.32 13.54 10.77
CA VAL A 204 -11.43 12.85 10.13
C VAL A 204 -11.19 11.34 10.20
N PRO A 205 -12.17 10.54 10.67
CA PRO A 205 -11.99 9.10 10.80
C PRO A 205 -11.86 8.39 9.45
N PRO A 206 -11.15 7.24 9.37
CA PRO A 206 -11.06 6.41 8.15
C PRO A 206 -12.41 5.99 7.58
N THR A 207 -13.44 5.93 8.42
CA THR A 207 -14.82 5.55 8.08
C THR A 207 -15.59 6.65 7.33
N ALA A 208 -15.05 7.85 7.22
CA ALA A 208 -15.67 8.94 6.46
C ALA A 208 -15.60 8.66 4.94
N ALA A 209 -16.76 8.50 4.31
CA ALA A 209 -16.90 8.27 2.88
C ALA A 209 -17.16 9.56 2.09
N HIS A 210 -16.85 9.52 0.79
CA HIS A 210 -16.95 10.64 -0.16
C HIS A 210 -17.81 10.31 -1.38
N PRO A 211 -19.09 9.90 -1.20
CA PRO A 211 -19.95 9.41 -2.29
C PRO A 211 -20.26 10.48 -3.35
N ASN A 212 -20.23 11.76 -2.98
CA ASN A 212 -20.64 12.88 -3.82
C ASN A 212 -19.48 13.79 -4.27
N SER A 213 -18.26 13.26 -4.31
CA SER A 213 -17.08 14.00 -4.78
C SER A 213 -16.21 13.13 -5.69
N THR A 214 -15.07 13.63 -6.15
CA THR A 214 -14.06 12.84 -6.88
C THR A 214 -12.95 12.27 -6.00
N THR A 215 -13.00 12.56 -4.69
CA THR A 215 -12.13 11.99 -3.65
C THR A 215 -12.38 10.49 -3.50
N ILE A 216 -11.33 9.74 -3.18
CA ILE A 216 -11.43 8.34 -2.75
C ILE A 216 -10.59 8.18 -1.49
N GLY A 217 -11.24 8.01 -0.33
CA GLY A 217 -10.60 7.63 0.93
C GLY A 217 -10.72 6.12 1.21
N LEU A 218 -10.34 5.69 2.41
CA LEU A 218 -10.36 4.28 2.79
C LEU A 218 -11.77 3.66 2.80
N ALA A 219 -12.79 4.44 3.20
CA ALA A 219 -14.19 4.03 3.17
C ALA A 219 -14.79 3.97 1.75
N ASP A 220 -14.10 4.49 0.73
CA ASP A 220 -14.58 4.56 -0.65
C ASP A 220 -14.12 3.37 -1.51
N TYR A 221 -13.88 2.21 -0.89
CA TYR A 221 -13.39 1.00 -1.57
C TYR A 221 -14.24 0.60 -2.78
N ASP A 222 -15.57 0.59 -2.63
CA ASP A 222 -16.49 0.20 -3.72
C ASP A 222 -16.36 1.12 -4.93
N LYS A 223 -16.15 2.42 -4.68
CA LYS A 223 -15.91 3.41 -5.72
C LYS A 223 -14.59 3.15 -6.43
N LEU A 224 -13.53 2.83 -5.69
CA LEU A 224 -12.23 2.47 -6.27
C LEU A 224 -12.33 1.21 -7.15
N VAL A 225 -12.95 0.14 -6.63
CA VAL A 225 -13.13 -1.12 -7.39
C VAL A 225 -13.99 -0.89 -8.63
N HIS A 226 -15.07 -0.12 -8.52
CA HIS A 226 -15.92 0.23 -9.66
C HIS A 226 -15.13 0.96 -10.76
N LEU A 227 -14.28 1.93 -10.39
CA LEU A 227 -13.43 2.66 -11.33
C LEU A 227 -12.38 1.76 -11.99
N LEU A 228 -11.74 0.88 -11.22
CA LEU A 228 -10.80 -0.12 -11.77
C LEU A 228 -11.51 -1.06 -12.75
N GLY A 229 -12.73 -1.50 -12.41
CA GLY A 229 -13.60 -2.28 -13.29
C GLY A 229 -13.92 -1.57 -14.59
N ALA A 230 -14.41 -0.34 -14.51
CA ALA A 230 -14.70 0.48 -15.69
C ALA A 230 -13.44 0.68 -16.56
N ALA A 231 -12.31 0.97 -15.94
CA ALA A 231 -11.04 1.20 -16.62
C ALA A 231 -10.56 -0.04 -17.39
N PHE A 232 -10.60 -1.25 -16.78
CA PHE A 232 -9.86 -2.40 -17.31
C PHE A 232 -10.67 -3.68 -17.55
N ASP A 233 -11.89 -3.84 -17.04
CA ASP A 233 -12.65 -5.07 -17.29
C ASP A 233 -12.93 -5.26 -18.79
N GLY A 234 -12.90 -6.52 -19.24
CA GLY A 234 -12.97 -6.87 -20.65
C GLY A 234 -11.68 -6.63 -21.44
N THR A 235 -10.57 -6.28 -20.77
CA THR A 235 -9.25 -6.15 -21.39
C THR A 235 -8.26 -7.22 -20.89
N ALA A 236 -7.01 -7.19 -21.35
CA ALA A 236 -5.94 -8.01 -20.80
C ALA A 236 -5.42 -7.55 -19.42
N GLN A 237 -5.77 -6.34 -18.96
CA GLN A 237 -5.47 -5.85 -17.62
C GLN A 237 -6.65 -6.20 -16.71
N LYS A 238 -6.38 -6.70 -15.50
CA LYS A 238 -7.47 -6.91 -14.52
C LYS A 238 -8.02 -5.57 -14.06
N GLY A 239 -9.35 -5.46 -13.97
CA GLY A 239 -10.06 -4.32 -13.39
C GLY A 239 -10.58 -4.62 -12.00
N SER A 240 -11.84 -5.03 -11.88
CA SER A 240 -12.52 -5.20 -10.58
C SER A 240 -11.86 -6.24 -9.65
N SER A 241 -11.07 -7.16 -10.20
CA SER A 241 -10.33 -8.20 -9.46
C SER A 241 -8.82 -7.90 -9.32
N LEU A 242 -8.39 -6.68 -9.67
CA LEU A 242 -7.00 -6.27 -9.55
C LEU A 242 -6.61 -6.15 -8.07
N PRO A 243 -5.54 -6.82 -7.60
CA PRO A 243 -5.06 -6.66 -6.24
C PRO A 243 -4.73 -5.20 -5.92
N ILE A 244 -5.22 -4.71 -4.78
CA ILE A 244 -5.00 -3.35 -4.29
C ILE A 244 -3.93 -3.36 -3.20
N VAL A 245 -3.04 -2.37 -3.24
CA VAL A 245 -2.02 -2.10 -2.23
C VAL A 245 -2.25 -0.67 -1.75
N TYR A 246 -2.62 -0.48 -0.49
CA TYR A 246 -2.60 0.86 0.10
C TYR A 246 -1.18 1.20 0.51
N ASP A 247 -0.40 1.78 -0.40
CA ASP A 247 1.04 1.95 -0.23
C ASP A 247 1.44 3.19 0.59
N GLU A 248 0.45 3.95 1.06
CA GLU A 248 0.63 5.05 2.01
C GLU A 248 -0.68 5.38 2.74
N TYR A 249 -0.68 5.32 4.07
CA TYR A 249 -1.76 5.81 4.92
C TYR A 249 -1.19 6.29 6.26
N GLY A 250 -1.68 7.39 6.80
CA GLY A 250 -1.16 7.94 8.05
C GLY A 250 -2.13 8.91 8.71
N ILE A 251 -2.13 8.89 10.04
CA ILE A 251 -2.85 9.83 10.89
C ILE A 251 -1.81 10.56 11.73
N GLU A 252 -1.70 11.87 11.57
CA GLU A 252 -0.74 12.68 12.33
C GLU A 252 -1.28 12.94 13.75
N SER A 253 -0.41 12.76 14.74
CA SER A 253 -0.74 12.97 16.14
C SER A 253 0.03 14.15 16.72
N VAL A 254 -0.56 14.83 17.71
CA VAL A 254 0.12 15.87 18.48
C VAL A 254 1.20 15.23 19.37
N PRO A 255 2.49 15.58 19.22
CA PRO A 255 3.51 15.11 20.15
C PRO A 255 3.25 15.64 21.56
N PRO A 256 3.32 14.80 22.62
CA PRO A 256 3.08 15.26 23.98
C PRO A 256 4.20 16.18 24.47
N ALA A 257 3.92 17.00 25.50
CA ALA A 257 4.81 18.06 25.97
C ALA A 257 6.25 17.60 26.28
N GLY A 258 6.41 16.37 26.80
CA GLY A 258 7.72 15.78 27.12
C GLY A 258 8.58 15.44 25.89
N GLU A 259 7.96 15.27 24.72
CA GLU A 259 8.63 14.85 23.48
C GLU A 259 8.88 16.03 22.53
N LEU A 260 8.32 17.21 22.81
CA LEU A 260 8.39 18.38 21.93
C LEU A 260 9.83 18.80 21.56
N THR A 261 10.80 18.50 22.42
CA THR A 261 12.23 18.81 22.16
C THR A 261 12.83 17.99 21.02
N LEU A 262 12.19 16.89 20.61
CA LEU A 262 12.59 16.07 19.46
C LEU A 262 12.19 16.70 18.12
N TYR A 263 11.37 17.75 18.15
CA TYR A 263 10.76 18.34 16.97
C TYR A 263 11.16 19.80 16.77
N HIS A 264 11.07 20.25 15.52
CA HIS A 264 11.30 21.63 15.12
C HIS A 264 10.29 22.04 14.05
N GLY A 265 10.21 23.33 13.75
CA GLY A 265 9.25 23.85 12.76
C GLY A 265 7.85 24.05 13.35
N ARG A 266 6.85 24.08 12.48
CA ARG A 266 5.44 24.27 12.85
C ARG A 266 4.55 23.43 11.96
N GLU A 267 3.53 22.88 12.58
CA GLU A 267 2.52 22.10 11.91
C GLU A 267 1.58 22.93 11.03
N PRO A 268 1.25 22.46 9.81
CA PRO A 268 0.24 23.08 8.97
C PRO A 268 -1.12 23.07 9.66
N THR A 269 -1.84 24.18 9.61
CA THR A 269 -3.19 24.27 10.20
C THR A 269 -4.19 23.31 9.53
N THR A 270 -3.88 22.85 8.32
CA THR A 270 -4.70 21.89 7.57
C THR A 270 -4.54 20.45 8.05
N THR A 271 -3.44 20.10 8.72
CA THR A 271 -3.16 18.73 9.19
C THR A 271 -4.18 18.27 10.23
N LYS A 272 -4.59 19.18 11.13
CA LYS A 272 -5.51 18.91 12.25
C LYS A 272 -5.13 17.62 12.99
N PRO A 273 -3.95 17.60 13.63
CA PRO A 273 -3.46 16.40 14.30
C PRO A 273 -4.38 16.02 15.45
N VAL A 274 -4.32 14.74 15.83
CA VAL A 274 -5.16 14.19 16.89
C VAL A 274 -4.33 13.73 18.10
N PRO A 275 -4.95 13.51 19.27
CA PRO A 275 -4.27 12.80 20.35
C PRO A 275 -3.87 11.38 19.91
N GLU A 276 -2.79 10.83 20.48
CA GLU A 276 -2.33 9.48 20.16
C GLU A 276 -3.38 8.38 20.40
N SER A 277 -4.29 8.58 21.36
CA SER A 277 -5.43 7.68 21.57
C SER A 277 -6.34 7.60 20.34
N THR A 278 -6.61 8.75 19.71
CA THR A 278 -7.41 8.82 18.47
C THR A 278 -6.61 8.30 17.28
N GLN A 279 -5.30 8.55 17.23
CA GLN A 279 -4.42 7.94 16.23
C GLN A 279 -4.48 6.40 16.29
N GLY A 280 -4.43 5.83 17.51
CA GLY A 280 -4.57 4.40 17.73
C GLY A 280 -5.92 3.86 17.28
N GLN A 281 -7.01 4.53 17.66
CA GLN A 281 -8.35 4.16 17.21
C GLN A 281 -8.46 4.18 15.68
N TYR A 282 -7.95 5.22 15.01
CA TYR A 282 -8.05 5.31 13.56
C TYR A 282 -7.17 4.29 12.84
N TYR A 283 -6.01 3.93 13.38
CA TYR A 283 -5.24 2.83 12.80
C TYR A 283 -5.90 1.47 13.01
N ASP A 284 -6.52 1.23 14.17
CA ASP A 284 -7.32 0.02 14.38
C ASP A 284 -8.44 -0.10 13.36
N GLU A 285 -9.29 0.94 13.25
CA GLU A 285 -10.38 0.99 12.27
C GLU A 285 -9.86 0.79 10.84
N ALA A 286 -8.78 1.48 10.46
CA ALA A 286 -8.26 1.41 9.10
C ALA A 286 -7.68 0.04 8.74
N LEU A 287 -6.96 -0.61 9.66
CA LEU A 287 -6.41 -1.95 9.45
C LEU A 287 -7.52 -3.01 9.34
N LEU A 288 -8.55 -2.93 10.18
CA LEU A 288 -9.70 -3.83 10.12
C LEU A 288 -10.51 -3.61 8.83
N MET A 289 -10.71 -2.37 8.41
CA MET A 289 -11.34 -2.05 7.11
C MET A 289 -10.56 -2.66 5.95
N ALA A 290 -9.24 -2.43 5.89
CA ALA A 290 -8.39 -2.96 4.83
C ALA A 290 -8.39 -4.50 4.81
N ALA A 291 -8.41 -5.15 5.98
CA ALA A 291 -8.51 -6.61 6.10
C ALA A 291 -9.82 -7.18 5.53
N CYS A 292 -10.91 -6.41 5.58
CA CYS A 292 -12.21 -6.82 5.07
C CYS A 292 -12.46 -6.48 3.60
N GLN A 293 -11.57 -5.73 2.95
CA GLN A 293 -11.72 -5.31 1.57
C GLN A 293 -11.17 -6.39 0.62
N PRO A 294 -12.02 -7.08 -0.19
CA PRO A 294 -11.65 -8.37 -0.79
C PRO A 294 -10.45 -8.38 -1.73
N THR A 295 -10.14 -7.28 -2.39
CA THR A 295 -8.99 -7.17 -3.32
C THR A 295 -7.74 -6.56 -2.68
N VAL A 296 -7.82 -6.06 -1.44
CA VAL A 296 -6.68 -5.46 -0.73
C VAL A 296 -5.70 -6.54 -0.27
N ARG A 297 -4.40 -6.31 -0.48
CA ARG A 297 -3.33 -7.28 -0.15
C ARG A 297 -2.28 -6.74 0.79
N ALA A 298 -2.18 -5.43 0.94
CA ALA A 298 -1.27 -4.80 1.88
C ALA A 298 -1.72 -3.37 2.16
N MET A 299 -1.41 -2.92 3.38
CA MET A 299 -1.59 -1.54 3.83
C MET A 299 -0.30 -1.08 4.50
N PHE A 300 0.18 0.11 4.14
CA PHE A 300 1.44 0.68 4.63
C PHE A 300 1.14 1.90 5.49
N LEU A 301 1.52 1.82 6.78
CA LEU A 301 1.49 2.98 7.66
C LEU A 301 2.70 3.87 7.39
N PHE A 302 2.40 5.10 6.98
CA PHE A 302 3.36 6.16 6.74
C PHE A 302 3.36 6.99 8.03
N HIS A 303 4.31 6.85 8.95
CA HIS A 303 5.58 6.09 8.89
C HIS A 303 5.69 5.03 10.00
N VAL A 304 6.84 4.35 10.05
CA VAL A 304 7.29 3.64 11.27
C VAL A 304 7.62 4.65 12.38
N THR A 305 8.40 5.69 12.06
CA THR A 305 8.90 6.71 12.99
C THR A 305 8.51 8.10 12.51
N ASP A 306 8.12 8.97 13.44
CA ASP A 306 7.82 10.38 13.16
C ASP A 306 9.00 11.09 12.48
N GLU A 307 8.68 12.07 11.62
CA GLU A 307 9.65 13.05 11.15
C GLU A 307 9.85 14.15 12.20
N THR A 308 11.08 14.67 12.32
CA THR A 308 11.43 15.73 13.29
C THR A 308 10.93 17.12 12.90
N ASP A 309 10.63 17.34 11.61
CA ASP A 309 10.06 18.59 11.11
C ASP A 309 8.53 18.53 11.24
N LEU A 310 7.94 19.42 12.05
CA LEU A 310 6.50 19.51 12.25
C LEU A 310 5.74 19.91 10.98
N ASN A 311 6.43 20.41 9.95
CA ASN A 311 5.82 20.64 8.64
C ASN A 311 5.76 19.37 7.76
N ARG A 312 5.99 18.19 8.36
CA ARG A 312 6.04 16.89 7.69
C ARG A 312 5.02 15.91 8.25
N TRP A 313 5.47 14.82 8.87
CA TRP A 313 4.64 13.68 9.22
C TRP A 313 4.91 13.24 10.65
N GLN A 314 3.96 13.51 11.55
CA GLN A 314 3.95 13.00 12.93
C GLN A 314 3.01 11.79 13.09
N SER A 315 3.03 10.91 12.09
CA SER A 315 2.12 9.78 11.93
C SER A 315 2.75 8.44 12.30
N GLY A 316 4.01 8.41 12.70
CA GLY A 316 4.71 7.23 13.17
C GLY A 316 4.09 6.58 14.40
N VAL A 317 4.48 5.33 14.66
CA VAL A 317 4.20 4.62 15.92
C VAL A 317 5.37 4.72 16.91
N TYR A 318 6.46 5.39 16.50
CA TYR A 318 7.60 5.76 17.32
C TYR A 318 7.90 7.26 17.18
N TYR A 319 8.33 7.90 18.27
CA TYR A 319 8.93 9.23 18.25
C TYR A 319 10.32 9.20 17.57
N PRO A 320 10.91 10.36 17.19
CA PRO A 320 12.16 10.41 16.44
C PRO A 320 13.37 9.71 17.09
N ASP A 321 13.36 9.54 18.42
CA ASP A 321 14.41 8.86 19.17
C ASP A 321 14.22 7.32 19.25
N GLY A 322 13.15 6.79 18.65
CA GLY A 322 12.80 5.38 18.66
C GLY A 322 11.98 4.94 19.88
N LYS A 323 11.61 5.85 20.79
CA LYS A 323 10.68 5.54 21.87
C LYS A 323 9.28 5.27 21.30
N PRO A 324 8.58 4.21 21.73
CA PRO A 324 7.25 3.90 21.23
C PRO A 324 6.21 4.91 21.71
N LYS A 325 5.32 5.29 20.79
CA LYS A 325 4.07 6.00 21.09
C LYS A 325 3.07 5.03 21.71
N SER A 326 2.07 5.57 22.41
CA SER A 326 0.97 4.76 22.97
C SER A 326 0.23 3.98 21.88
N THR A 327 0.15 4.55 20.69
CA THR A 327 -0.46 3.98 19.48
C THR A 327 0.20 2.68 19.01
N ARG A 328 1.49 2.44 19.30
CA ARG A 328 2.19 1.23 18.84
C ARG A 328 1.54 -0.06 19.34
N ALA A 329 1.07 -0.07 20.59
CA ALA A 329 0.45 -1.25 21.17
C ALA A 329 -0.83 -1.62 20.44
N VAL A 330 -1.69 -0.62 20.16
CA VAL A 330 -2.94 -0.80 19.41
C VAL A 330 -2.66 -1.33 18.02
N VAL A 331 -1.77 -0.69 17.25
CA VAL A 331 -1.40 -1.13 15.89
C VAL A 331 -0.92 -2.58 15.88
N LYS A 332 -0.06 -2.95 16.82
CA LYS A 332 0.46 -4.31 16.91
C LYS A 332 -0.64 -5.33 17.21
N GLU A 333 -1.51 -5.02 18.17
CA GLU A 333 -2.64 -5.88 18.55
C GLU A 333 -3.62 -6.07 17.39
N THR A 334 -3.97 -5.00 16.66
CA THR A 334 -4.84 -5.10 15.48
C THR A 334 -4.20 -5.95 14.38
N ILE A 335 -2.89 -5.83 14.13
CA ILE A 335 -2.21 -6.68 13.15
C ILE A 335 -2.26 -8.16 13.57
N GLU A 336 -2.01 -8.45 14.86
CA GLU A 336 -2.12 -9.81 15.41
C GLU A 336 -3.55 -10.36 15.26
N GLN A 337 -4.57 -9.54 15.54
CA GLN A 337 -5.98 -9.89 15.33
C GLN A 337 -6.30 -10.23 13.87
N VAL A 338 -5.79 -9.43 12.92
CA VAL A 338 -5.97 -9.66 11.49
C VAL A 338 -5.30 -10.98 11.07
N HIS A 339 -4.11 -11.29 11.58
CA HIS A 339 -3.42 -12.55 11.28
C HIS A 339 -4.14 -13.78 11.82
N ASP A 340 -4.73 -13.67 13.00
CA ASP A 340 -5.49 -14.76 13.63
C ASP A 340 -6.86 -14.98 12.93
N GLY A 341 -7.20 -14.18 11.93
CA GLY A 341 -8.48 -14.23 11.24
C GLY A 341 -9.64 -13.78 12.13
N ALA A 342 -9.35 -13.10 13.24
CA ALA A 342 -10.31 -12.64 14.23
C ALA A 342 -10.95 -11.30 13.83
N VAL A 343 -11.30 -11.16 12.54
CA VAL A 343 -11.91 -9.95 11.97
C VAL A 343 -13.36 -10.23 11.60
N ASP A 344 -14.30 -9.50 12.20
CA ASP A 344 -15.70 -9.56 11.82
C ASP A 344 -15.98 -8.58 10.67
N CYS A 345 -15.90 -9.09 9.45
CA CYS A 345 -16.20 -8.30 8.24
C CYS A 345 -17.69 -8.06 7.99
N THR A 346 -18.59 -8.52 8.88
CA THR A 346 -20.02 -8.18 8.82
C THR A 346 -20.34 -6.89 9.57
N ALA A 347 -19.47 -6.49 10.52
CA ALA A 347 -19.57 -5.23 11.27
C ALA A 347 -18.96 -4.04 10.51
N VAL A 348 -18.02 -4.31 9.61
CA VAL A 348 -17.58 -3.35 8.59
C VAL A 348 -18.63 -3.40 7.48
N ASN A 349 -19.22 -2.27 7.10
CA ASN A 349 -20.16 -2.20 5.96
C ASN A 349 -19.41 -2.54 4.66
N VAL A 350 -19.16 -3.83 4.40
CA VAL A 350 -18.59 -4.38 3.17
C VAL A 350 -19.60 -5.38 2.62
N PRO A 351 -20.03 -5.26 1.35
CA PRO A 351 -20.89 -6.26 0.73
C PRO A 351 -20.24 -7.65 0.73
N SER A 352 -21.02 -8.69 1.03
CA SER A 352 -20.55 -10.07 1.23
C SER A 352 -20.15 -10.80 -0.07
N ASP A 353 -18.99 -11.46 0.01
CA ASP A 353 -18.54 -12.68 -0.69
C ASP A 353 -18.22 -12.61 -2.21
N ASP A 354 -16.91 -12.65 -2.55
CA ASP A 354 -16.38 -12.71 -3.92
C ASP A 354 -15.52 -13.97 -4.20
N GLY A 355 -15.53 -14.97 -3.31
CA GLY A 355 -14.96 -16.29 -3.60
C GLY A 355 -13.43 -16.42 -3.59
N TRP A 356 -12.70 -15.59 -2.85
CA TRP A 356 -11.25 -15.77 -2.66
C TRP A 356 -10.85 -16.45 -1.35
N THR A 357 -9.79 -17.28 -1.42
CA THR A 357 -9.17 -17.93 -0.25
C THR A 357 -7.89 -17.19 0.15
N LEU A 358 -7.72 -16.93 1.46
CA LEU A 358 -6.48 -16.44 2.08
C LEU A 358 -5.26 -17.28 1.65
N ILE A 359 -4.19 -16.62 1.20
CA ILE A 359 -2.86 -17.23 1.13
C ILE A 359 -2.15 -16.95 2.45
N SER A 360 -2.60 -17.58 3.53
CA SER A 360 -1.72 -17.88 4.67
C SER A 360 -1.40 -19.37 4.61
N GLY A 361 -0.12 -19.68 4.42
CA GLY A 361 0.36 -21.05 4.39
C GLY A 361 0.35 -21.64 5.79
N ALA A 362 -0.74 -22.32 6.15
CA ALA A 362 -0.75 -23.35 7.18
C ALA A 362 -1.94 -24.27 6.93
N SER A 363 -1.72 -25.36 6.18
CA SER A 363 -2.66 -26.46 6.13
C SER A 363 -2.76 -27.11 7.51
N THR A 364 -3.68 -26.66 8.37
CA THR A 364 -4.16 -27.52 9.45
C THR A 364 -5.12 -28.53 8.85
N VAL A 365 -4.55 -29.61 8.32
CA VAL A 365 -5.29 -30.83 8.00
C VAL A 365 -5.82 -31.39 9.32
N GLY A 366 -7.06 -31.03 9.64
CA GLY A 366 -7.87 -31.76 10.60
C GLY A 366 -8.07 -33.17 10.07
N LYS A 367 -7.46 -34.16 10.75
CA LYS A 367 -7.70 -35.58 10.51
C LYS A 367 -9.18 -35.89 10.68
N THR A 368 -9.92 -36.05 9.59
CA THR A 368 -11.16 -36.82 9.58
C THR A 368 -10.85 -38.20 9.02
N THR A 369 -10.63 -39.15 9.93
CA THR A 369 -10.60 -40.58 9.65
C THR A 369 -11.94 -40.99 9.05
N GLY A 370 -11.90 -41.63 7.89
CA GLY A 370 -13.09 -42.10 7.18
C GLY A 370 -13.84 -43.20 7.93
N ALA A 371 -15.12 -43.33 7.61
CA ALA A 371 -15.68 -44.55 7.03
C ALA A 371 -17.17 -44.32 6.76
N ALA A 372 -17.57 -44.67 5.54
CA ALA A 372 -18.96 -44.80 5.14
C ALA A 372 -19.64 -45.91 5.96
N THR A 373 -20.91 -45.70 6.35
CA THR A 373 -21.81 -46.82 6.61
C THR A 373 -23.27 -46.45 6.38
N LYS A 374 -23.97 -47.28 5.61
CA LYS A 374 -25.38 -47.65 5.80
C LYS A 374 -25.44 -49.18 5.65
N PRO A 375 -26.44 -49.91 6.20
CA PRO A 375 -27.67 -49.42 6.85
C PRO A 375 -28.18 -50.21 8.10
N LEU A 376 -29.27 -49.69 8.69
CA LEU A 376 -30.42 -50.36 9.34
C LEU A 376 -30.42 -50.80 10.84
N LYS A 377 -31.48 -50.29 11.50
CA LYS A 377 -32.40 -50.86 12.53
C LYS A 377 -32.12 -50.68 14.04
N HIS A 378 -33.09 -49.97 14.65
CA HIS A 378 -33.72 -50.10 15.98
C HIS A 378 -32.94 -50.70 17.17
N HIS A 379 -32.76 -49.92 18.24
CA HIS A 379 -33.59 -49.93 19.47
C HIS A 379 -33.01 -48.98 20.53
N ASP A 380 -33.87 -48.20 21.19
CA ASP A 380 -33.66 -47.55 22.50
C ASP A 380 -33.86 -48.61 23.61
N PRO A 381 -33.06 -48.70 24.71
CA PRO A 381 -33.32 -47.93 25.94
C PRO A 381 -32.11 -47.58 26.85
N ARG A 382 -32.20 -46.42 27.52
CA ARG A 382 -31.90 -46.10 28.95
C ARG A 382 -30.53 -46.41 29.61
N ASP A 383 -30.13 -45.41 30.42
CA ASP A 383 -29.33 -45.43 31.65
C ASP A 383 -27.82 -45.76 31.60
N ALA A 384 -26.98 -44.81 32.07
CA ALA A 384 -26.15 -44.97 33.29
C ALA A 384 -24.81 -44.17 33.29
N TRP A 385 -24.71 -43.21 34.22
CA TRP A 385 -23.59 -43.00 35.17
C TRP A 385 -22.16 -42.72 34.66
N ARG A 386 -21.59 -41.52 34.94
CA ARG A 386 -20.80 -41.17 36.16
C ARG A 386 -19.82 -40.00 35.94
N LEU A 387 -19.95 -39.01 36.81
CA LEU A 387 -18.90 -38.09 37.27
C LEU A 387 -17.76 -38.87 37.96
N ILE A 388 -16.51 -38.42 37.78
CA ILE A 388 -15.50 -38.35 38.85
C ILE A 388 -14.78 -37.00 38.75
N SER A 389 -14.82 -36.28 39.86
CA SER A 389 -14.04 -35.09 40.23
C SER A 389 -12.98 -35.50 41.24
N THR A 390 -11.80 -34.86 41.21
CA THR A 390 -11.00 -34.39 42.36
C THR A 390 -9.99 -33.36 41.81
N ALA A 391 -10.15 -32.05 42.00
CA ALA A 391 -9.82 -31.23 43.19
C ALA A 391 -8.30 -31.00 43.38
N PRO A 392 -7.85 -29.86 43.94
CA PRO A 392 -8.58 -28.79 44.64
C PRO A 392 -8.99 -27.59 43.80
#